data_AF-A0A378JGP8-F1
#
_entry.id   AF-A0A378JGP8-F1
#
_cell.length_a   1.000
_cell.length_b   1.000
_cell.length_c   1.000
_cell.angle_alpha   90.00
_cell.angle_beta   90.00
_cell.angle_gamma   90.00
#
_symmetry.space_group_name_H-M   'P 1'
#
loop_
_entity.id
_entity.type
_entity.pdbx_description
1 polymer ?
#
loop_
_entity_poly.entity_id
_entity_poly.type
_entity_poly.pdbx_seq_one_letter_code
_entity_poly.pdbx_strand_id
1 'polypeptide(L)'
;MLKDWQIKFPHSFAQFPNLFIELDFEKQETLSQLLHLIEQTGRGLLDEDTVLHILNNSSYLSELTSLIILISDLKCLNKSMLNHLFTNHFLPDLQESLDVLSNHTIITAEAVTFLFSTRNPQDCVGFMMRALQKGVDLTGLLNYLSRHVALEGLNRAITLFDLSSFSYRKEHFSVFCVITEILANPLCQTIFDARWRSFSDYTIISEPLSATDADEIIRQLIDVVDEETRIRTFFDFFASFRPFPPSQKYMVDVNISDKVTAALTNYCKSIIAAIANDEDSLQVREAIATLRKKGGNKIIFDKIKYEIASDVESEDLYSMRTYDDLMDEIWVTLNQPQLHLETFDDKLHKGRRYPSFFTEALRQQSFRMDTVSQDMMDIEQKDKTDNVPM
;
A
#
# COMPACT_ATOMS: atom_id res chain seq x y z
N MET A 1 -35.19 -2.19 26.75
CA MET A 1 -34.89 -2.52 25.34
C MET A 1 -33.75 -3.53 25.22
N LEU A 2 -32.47 -3.20 25.46
CA LEU A 2 -31.37 -4.19 25.33
C LEU A 2 -31.48 -5.35 26.34
N LYS A 3 -31.92 -5.03 27.56
CA LYS A 3 -32.23 -6.02 28.60
C LYS A 3 -33.29 -7.03 28.16
N ASP A 4 -34.26 -6.62 27.34
CA ASP A 4 -35.33 -7.48 26.85
C ASP A 4 -34.79 -8.46 25.79
N TRP A 5 -33.78 -8.05 25.01
CA TRP A 5 -33.05 -8.90 24.07
C TRP A 5 -32.14 -9.93 24.77
N GLN A 6 -31.46 -9.54 25.85
CA GLN A 6 -30.68 -10.48 26.67
C GLN A 6 -31.57 -11.56 27.31
N ILE A 7 -32.79 -11.20 27.71
CA ILE A 7 -33.78 -12.15 28.23
C ILE A 7 -34.29 -13.07 27.10
N LYS A 8 -34.49 -12.54 25.90
CA LYS A 8 -35.03 -13.27 24.74
C LYS A 8 -34.02 -14.21 24.08
N PHE A 9 -32.72 -13.89 24.12
CA PHE A 9 -31.63 -14.68 23.53
C PHE A 9 -30.48 -14.96 24.52
N PRO A 10 -30.75 -15.66 25.63
CA PRO A 10 -29.82 -15.76 26.76
C PRO A 10 -28.49 -16.45 26.39
N HIS A 11 -28.49 -17.36 25.42
CA HIS A 11 -27.27 -18.05 24.98
C HIS A 11 -26.36 -17.17 24.13
N SER A 12 -26.91 -16.28 23.29
CA SER A 12 -26.13 -15.35 22.47
C SER A 12 -25.43 -14.29 23.31
N PHE A 13 -25.97 -13.98 24.49
CA PHE A 13 -25.40 -13.00 25.42
C PHE A 13 -24.68 -13.65 26.62
N ALA A 14 -24.53 -14.97 26.65
CA ALA A 14 -23.97 -15.70 27.79
C ALA A 14 -22.51 -15.31 28.11
N GLN A 15 -21.75 -14.88 27.12
CA GLN A 15 -20.38 -14.42 27.28
C GLN A 15 -20.27 -12.96 27.75
N PHE A 16 -21.36 -12.18 27.66
CA PHE A 16 -21.41 -10.77 28.00
C PHE A 16 -22.61 -10.44 28.90
N PRO A 17 -22.67 -11.03 30.12
CA PRO A 17 -23.83 -10.92 31.00
C PRO A 17 -24.07 -9.50 31.53
N ASN A 18 -23.01 -8.67 31.58
CA ASN A 18 -23.05 -7.31 32.14
C ASN A 18 -23.10 -6.20 31.08
N LEU A 19 -23.27 -6.55 29.80
CA LEU A 19 -23.24 -5.62 28.65
C LEU A 19 -24.14 -4.39 28.83
N PHE A 20 -25.29 -4.56 29.50
CA PHE A 20 -26.23 -3.48 29.81
C PHE A 20 -25.70 -2.44 30.81
N ILE A 21 -24.74 -2.79 31.66
CA ILE A 21 -24.16 -1.88 32.67
C ILE A 21 -22.86 -1.27 32.14
N GLU A 22 -22.15 -1.99 31.26
CA GLU A 22 -20.86 -1.58 30.70
C GLU A 22 -20.99 -0.62 29.50
N LEU A 23 -22.12 -0.66 28.79
CA LEU A 23 -22.41 0.27 27.71
C LEU A 23 -23.07 1.55 28.25
N ASP A 24 -22.76 2.70 27.66
CA ASP A 24 -23.52 3.93 27.89
C ASP A 24 -24.90 3.88 27.22
N PHE A 25 -25.81 4.77 27.65
CA PHE A 25 -27.22 4.73 27.28
C PHE A 25 -27.45 4.83 25.77
N GLU A 26 -26.67 5.65 25.07
CA GLU A 26 -26.79 5.88 23.63
C GLU A 26 -26.40 4.64 22.80
N LYS A 27 -25.34 3.94 23.23
CA LYS A 27 -24.92 2.66 22.63
C LYS A 27 -25.92 1.53 22.90
N GLN A 28 -26.55 1.52 24.08
CA GLN A 28 -27.58 0.54 24.40
C GLN A 28 -28.84 0.72 23.54
N GLU A 29 -29.25 1.97 23.30
CA GLU A 29 -30.42 2.29 22.48
C GLU A 29 -30.17 1.96 21.01
N THR A 30 -29.00 2.31 20.49
CA THR A 30 -28.56 1.99 19.12
C THR A 30 -28.51 0.47 18.88
N LEU A 31 -27.90 -0.28 19.79
CA LEU A 31 -27.82 -1.74 19.69
C LEU A 31 -29.21 -2.40 19.75
N SER A 32 -30.11 -1.85 20.58
CA SER A 32 -31.48 -2.36 20.67
C SER A 32 -32.32 -2.12 19.40
N GLN A 33 -32.11 -0.99 18.72
CA GLN A 33 -32.76 -0.66 17.45
C GLN A 33 -32.24 -1.56 16.32
N LEU A 34 -30.92 -1.82 16.30
CA LEU A 34 -30.28 -2.77 15.38
C LEU A 34 -30.81 -4.19 15.54
N LEU A 35 -30.90 -4.71 16.76
CA LEU A 35 -31.44 -6.04 17.03
C LEU A 35 -32.91 -6.16 16.59
N HIS A 36 -33.69 -5.09 16.75
CA HIS A 36 -35.08 -5.07 16.32
C HIS A 36 -35.23 -5.12 14.79
N LEU A 37 -34.33 -4.46 14.05
CA LEU A 37 -34.26 -4.51 12.59
C LEU A 37 -33.78 -5.87 12.05
N ILE A 38 -32.86 -6.52 12.77
CA ILE A 38 -32.35 -7.86 12.43
C ILE A 38 -33.44 -8.93 12.61
N GLU A 39 -34.22 -8.85 13.69
CA GLU A 39 -35.36 -9.75 13.89
C GLU A 39 -36.43 -9.59 12.80
N GLN A 40 -36.64 -8.36 12.30
CA GLN A 40 -37.59 -8.10 11.21
C GLN A 40 -37.15 -8.64 9.84
N THR A 41 -35.87 -8.98 9.65
CA THR A 41 -35.30 -9.35 8.33
C THR A 41 -35.01 -10.84 8.15
N GLY A 42 -35.13 -11.67 9.20
CA GLY A 42 -35.51 -13.07 9.09
C GLY A 42 -34.53 -14.06 8.43
N ARG A 43 -33.20 -13.84 8.39
CA ARG A 43 -32.22 -14.87 7.97
C ARG A 43 -30.93 -14.81 8.79
N GLY A 44 -30.52 -15.96 9.33
CA GLY A 44 -29.35 -16.14 10.17
C GLY A 44 -28.10 -16.68 9.46
N LEU A 45 -26.96 -16.41 10.11
CA LEU A 45 -25.63 -17.05 10.09
C LEU A 45 -24.77 -17.00 8.82
N LEU A 46 -24.26 -15.81 8.55
CA LEU A 46 -22.82 -15.50 8.39
C LEU A 46 -22.75 -13.99 8.61
N ASP A 47 -22.59 -13.56 9.85
CA ASP A 47 -22.83 -12.17 10.19
C ASP A 47 -21.56 -11.32 10.24
N GLU A 48 -21.84 -10.03 10.15
CA GLU A 48 -20.95 -8.90 9.99
C GLU A 48 -19.84 -8.87 11.04
N ASP A 49 -20.07 -9.39 12.25
CA ASP A 49 -19.10 -9.41 13.34
C ASP A 49 -17.89 -10.29 13.04
N THR A 50 -18.08 -11.38 12.29
CA THR A 50 -16.96 -12.25 11.89
C THR A 50 -16.07 -11.56 10.86
N VAL A 51 -16.67 -10.77 9.98
CA VAL A 51 -15.97 -10.00 8.95
C VAL A 51 -15.31 -8.75 9.55
N LEU A 52 -15.99 -8.06 10.47
CA LEU A 52 -15.48 -6.93 11.24
C LEU A 52 -14.32 -7.32 12.14
N HIS A 53 -14.32 -8.51 12.72
CA HIS A 53 -13.20 -8.99 13.53
C HIS A 53 -11.93 -9.24 12.69
N ILE A 54 -12.08 -9.66 11.43
CA ILE A 54 -10.96 -9.79 10.48
C ILE A 54 -10.46 -8.40 10.04
N LEU A 55 -11.38 -7.48 9.73
CA LEU A 55 -11.06 -6.11 9.35
C LEU A 55 -10.30 -5.35 10.46
N ASN A 56 -10.76 -5.47 11.72
CA ASN A 56 -10.17 -4.80 12.87
C ASN A 56 -8.79 -5.34 13.30
N ASN A 57 -8.35 -6.48 12.75
CA ASN A 57 -7.06 -7.10 13.08
C ASN A 57 -6.11 -7.20 11.88
N SER A 58 -6.52 -6.74 10.69
CA SER A 58 -5.66 -6.68 9.51
C SER A 58 -4.74 -5.45 9.57
N SER A 59 -3.43 -5.67 9.58
CA SER A 59 -2.43 -4.60 9.78
C SER A 59 -1.70 -4.19 8.50
N TYR A 60 -1.91 -4.90 7.39
CA TYR A 60 -1.18 -4.71 6.14
C TYR A 60 -2.12 -4.59 4.94
N LEU A 61 -1.87 -3.59 4.09
CA LEU A 61 -2.68 -3.28 2.91
C LEU A 61 -2.79 -4.46 1.92
N SER A 62 -1.76 -5.31 1.83
CA SER A 62 -1.74 -6.50 0.96
C SER A 62 -2.77 -7.57 1.35
N GLU A 63 -3.13 -7.66 2.64
CA GLU A 63 -4.15 -8.58 3.15
C GLU A 63 -5.56 -8.03 2.85
N LEU A 64 -5.71 -6.71 2.95
CA LEU A 64 -6.93 -5.96 2.58
C LEU A 64 -7.22 -6.06 1.08
N THR A 65 -6.22 -5.94 0.22
CA THR A 65 -6.35 -6.12 -1.24
C THR A 65 -6.71 -7.55 -1.61
N SER A 66 -6.10 -8.56 -0.96
CA SER A 66 -6.42 -9.97 -1.20
C SER A 66 -7.85 -10.33 -0.76
N LEU A 67 -8.34 -9.71 0.31
CA LEU A 67 -9.71 -9.86 0.80
C LEU A 67 -10.74 -9.17 -0.10
N ILE A 68 -10.42 -7.98 -0.64
CA ILE A 68 -11.27 -7.29 -1.63
C ILE A 68 -11.40 -8.11 -2.91
N ILE A 69 -10.31 -8.72 -3.40
CA ILE A 69 -10.32 -9.62 -4.56
C ILE A 69 -11.20 -10.85 -4.28
N LEU A 70 -11.05 -11.49 -3.10
CA LEU A 70 -11.84 -12.65 -2.69
C LEU A 70 -13.35 -12.34 -2.56
N ILE A 71 -13.71 -11.19 -1.99
CA ILE A 71 -15.10 -10.74 -1.79
C ILE A 71 -15.73 -10.31 -3.13
N SER A 72 -14.95 -9.73 -4.04
CA SER A 72 -15.36 -9.39 -5.41
C SER A 72 -15.64 -10.65 -6.23
N ASP A 73 -14.76 -11.66 -6.16
CA ASP A 73 -14.93 -12.95 -6.85
C ASP A 73 -16.16 -13.72 -6.34
N LEU A 74 -16.54 -13.53 -5.07
CA LEU A 74 -17.70 -14.16 -4.43
C LEU A 74 -19.00 -13.35 -4.54
N LYS A 75 -18.98 -12.14 -5.11
CA LYS A 75 -20.14 -11.24 -5.33
C LYS A 75 -21.00 -10.95 -4.08
N CYS A 76 -20.40 -10.90 -2.89
CA CYS A 76 -21.12 -10.81 -1.62
C CYS A 76 -21.08 -9.42 -0.94
N LEU A 77 -20.70 -8.38 -1.68
CA LEU A 77 -20.55 -7.02 -1.15
C LEU A 77 -21.92 -6.38 -0.83
N ASN A 78 -22.16 -6.04 0.45
CA ASN A 78 -23.41 -5.42 0.90
C ASN A 78 -23.20 -3.99 1.46
N LYS A 79 -24.30 -3.25 1.63
CA LYS A 79 -24.32 -1.82 1.96
C LYS A 79 -23.67 -1.48 3.32
N SER A 80 -23.66 -2.40 4.27
CA SER A 80 -23.05 -2.18 5.60
C SER A 80 -21.52 -2.32 5.53
N MET A 81 -21.02 -3.30 4.76
CA MET A 81 -19.59 -3.50 4.50
C MET A 81 -18.99 -2.34 3.68
N LEU A 82 -19.76 -1.80 2.73
CA LEU A 82 -19.44 -0.54 2.05
C LEU A 82 -19.36 0.60 3.05
N ASN A 83 -20.36 0.78 3.92
CA ASN A 83 -20.38 1.82 4.94
C ASN A 83 -19.24 1.73 5.97
N HIS A 84 -18.70 0.55 6.25
CA HIS A 84 -17.55 0.40 7.15
C HIS A 84 -16.21 0.73 6.46
N LEU A 85 -16.03 0.32 5.20
CA LEU A 85 -14.89 0.76 4.36
C LEU A 85 -14.90 2.28 4.18
N PHE A 86 -16.10 2.82 3.99
CA PHE A 86 -16.39 4.23 3.93
C PHE A 86 -16.03 4.97 5.22
N THR A 87 -16.41 4.47 6.40
CA THR A 87 -16.24 5.25 7.64
C THR A 87 -14.79 5.30 8.13
N ASN A 88 -13.94 4.34 7.74
CA ASN A 88 -12.59 4.18 8.31
C ASN A 88 -11.43 4.37 7.31
N HIS A 89 -11.68 4.50 6.00
CA HIS A 89 -10.64 4.73 4.98
C HIS A 89 -11.09 5.72 3.88
N PHE A 90 -10.36 6.86 3.75
CA PHE A 90 -10.34 7.84 2.64
C PHE A 90 -11.64 8.09 1.83
N LEU A 91 -12.73 8.42 2.54
CA LEU A 91 -14.05 8.65 1.92
C LEU A 91 -14.31 10.06 1.41
N PRO A 92 -13.98 11.15 2.14
CA PRO A 92 -14.31 12.51 1.69
C PRO A 92 -13.70 12.83 0.33
N ASP A 93 -12.43 12.44 0.14
CA ASP A 93 -11.70 12.67 -1.10
C ASP A 93 -12.28 11.85 -2.27
N LEU A 94 -12.74 10.63 -2.00
CA LEU A 94 -13.40 9.78 -3.01
C LEU A 94 -14.79 10.31 -3.37
N GLN A 95 -15.56 10.75 -2.37
CA GLN A 95 -16.88 11.34 -2.58
C GLN A 95 -16.76 12.64 -3.40
N GLU A 96 -15.85 13.53 -3.02
CA GLU A 96 -15.57 14.76 -3.79
C GLU A 96 -15.13 14.44 -5.22
N SER A 97 -14.25 13.44 -5.39
CA SER A 97 -13.79 12.97 -6.69
C SER A 97 -14.95 12.48 -7.57
N LEU A 98 -15.88 11.70 -7.01
CA LEU A 98 -17.07 11.24 -7.71
C LEU A 98 -18.02 12.39 -8.03
N ASP A 99 -18.23 13.33 -7.10
CA ASP A 99 -19.09 14.49 -7.33
C ASP A 99 -18.54 15.35 -8.48
N VAL A 100 -17.24 15.64 -8.48
CA VAL A 100 -16.54 16.38 -9.56
C VAL A 100 -16.70 15.66 -10.89
N LEU A 101 -16.47 14.34 -10.94
CA LEU A 101 -16.57 13.58 -12.18
C LEU A 101 -18.03 13.51 -12.70
N SER A 102 -19.00 13.36 -11.80
CA SER A 102 -20.43 13.25 -12.14
C SER A 102 -21.00 14.52 -12.75
N ASN A 103 -20.45 15.68 -12.37
CA ASN A 103 -20.82 16.98 -12.92
C ASN A 103 -20.40 17.15 -14.39
N HIS A 104 -19.48 16.31 -14.90
CA HIS A 104 -18.88 16.47 -16.22
C HIS A 104 -19.11 15.28 -17.15
N THR A 105 -19.40 14.09 -16.61
CA THR A 105 -19.66 12.88 -17.40
C THR A 105 -20.57 11.91 -16.65
N ILE A 106 -21.23 11.03 -17.39
CA ILE A 106 -21.95 9.89 -16.81
C ILE A 106 -20.91 8.95 -16.18
N ILE A 107 -21.02 8.72 -14.87
CA ILE A 107 -20.15 7.80 -14.15
C ILE A 107 -20.58 6.37 -14.42
N THR A 108 -19.64 5.54 -14.87
CA THR A 108 -19.84 4.10 -15.04
C THR A 108 -19.49 3.34 -13.77
N ALA A 109 -20.04 2.13 -13.60
CA ALA A 109 -19.66 1.26 -12.49
C ALA A 109 -18.15 0.96 -12.47
N GLU A 110 -17.53 0.82 -13.64
CA GLU A 110 -16.09 0.62 -13.79
C GLU A 110 -15.26 1.81 -13.27
N ALA A 111 -15.72 3.05 -13.50
CA ALA A 111 -15.06 4.25 -12.98
C ALA A 111 -15.08 4.27 -11.45
N VAL A 112 -16.21 3.90 -10.85
CA VAL A 112 -16.36 3.78 -9.40
C VAL A 112 -15.40 2.71 -8.88
N THR A 113 -15.46 1.48 -9.41
CA THR A 113 -14.58 0.39 -8.98
C THR A 113 -13.10 0.76 -9.09
N PHE A 114 -12.70 1.43 -10.19
CA PHE A 114 -11.34 1.90 -10.35
C PHE A 114 -10.94 2.89 -9.25
N LEU A 115 -11.71 3.96 -9.03
CA LEU A 115 -11.39 5.00 -8.04
C LEU A 115 -11.31 4.44 -6.61
N PHE A 116 -12.18 3.50 -6.27
CA PHE A 116 -12.15 2.78 -4.99
C PHE A 116 -10.90 1.90 -4.80
N SER A 117 -10.29 1.44 -5.90
CA SER A 117 -9.10 0.61 -5.85
C SER A 117 -7.79 1.41 -5.74
N THR A 118 -7.84 2.74 -5.95
CA THR A 118 -6.65 3.60 -5.90
C THR A 118 -6.46 4.18 -4.51
N ARG A 119 -5.21 4.48 -4.15
CA ARG A 119 -4.91 5.20 -2.90
C ARG A 119 -5.19 6.70 -2.98
N ASN A 120 -5.18 7.29 -4.19
CA ASN A 120 -5.32 8.73 -4.44
C ASN A 120 -6.37 9.01 -5.54
N PRO A 121 -7.68 8.92 -5.23
CA PRO A 121 -8.73 9.11 -6.24
C PRO A 121 -8.80 10.53 -6.80
N GLN A 122 -8.43 11.55 -6.02
CA GLN A 122 -8.41 12.96 -6.45
C GLN A 122 -7.44 13.20 -7.60
N ASP A 123 -6.24 12.61 -7.55
CA ASP A 123 -5.24 12.75 -8.63
C ASP A 123 -5.74 12.08 -9.92
N CYS A 124 -6.35 10.90 -9.78
CA CYS A 124 -6.95 10.18 -10.89
C CYS A 124 -8.05 11.00 -11.57
N VAL A 125 -8.98 11.56 -10.78
CA VAL A 125 -10.01 12.44 -11.30
C VAL A 125 -9.42 13.73 -11.87
N GLY A 126 -8.38 14.29 -11.24
CA GLY A 126 -7.65 15.46 -11.75
C GLY A 126 -7.10 15.26 -13.16
N PHE A 127 -6.50 14.09 -13.43
CA PHE A 127 -6.07 13.72 -14.78
C PHE A 127 -7.28 13.51 -15.73
N MET A 128 -8.28 12.73 -15.30
CA MET A 128 -9.46 12.42 -16.11
C MET A 128 -10.15 13.70 -16.57
N MET A 129 -10.33 14.67 -15.67
CA MET A 129 -10.97 15.94 -15.95
C MET A 129 -10.23 16.75 -17.01
N ARG A 130 -8.90 16.83 -16.90
CA ARG A 130 -8.06 17.53 -17.91
C ARG A 130 -8.16 16.87 -19.28
N ALA A 131 -8.21 15.54 -19.34
CA ALA A 131 -8.30 14.81 -20.60
C ALA A 131 -9.72 14.79 -21.21
N LEU A 132 -10.77 14.72 -20.38
CA LEU A 132 -12.17 14.86 -20.80
C LEU A 132 -12.40 16.21 -21.48
N GLN A 133 -11.85 17.30 -20.91
CA GLN A 133 -11.88 18.64 -21.50
C GLN A 133 -11.19 18.72 -22.88
N LYS A 134 -10.30 17.77 -23.21
CA LYS A 134 -9.66 17.66 -24.53
C LYS A 134 -10.33 16.64 -25.45
N GLY A 135 -11.48 16.10 -25.05
CA GLY A 135 -12.31 15.20 -25.87
C GLY A 135 -11.91 13.73 -25.78
N VAL A 136 -11.18 13.31 -24.75
CA VAL A 136 -10.87 11.90 -24.50
C VAL A 136 -12.03 11.24 -23.76
N ASP A 137 -12.48 10.08 -24.23
CA ASP A 137 -13.59 9.34 -23.61
C ASP A 137 -13.21 8.68 -22.28
N LEU A 138 -14.16 8.62 -21.34
CA LEU A 138 -13.94 8.09 -19.99
C LEU A 138 -13.45 6.63 -19.99
N THR A 139 -14.01 5.78 -20.86
CA THR A 139 -13.59 4.37 -20.97
C THR A 139 -12.13 4.25 -21.40
N GLY A 140 -11.69 5.04 -22.37
CA GLY A 140 -10.30 5.14 -22.81
C GLY A 140 -9.38 5.64 -21.70
N LEU A 141 -9.83 6.59 -20.87
CA LEU A 141 -9.06 7.10 -19.73
C LEU A 141 -8.88 6.04 -18.64
N LEU A 142 -9.93 5.31 -18.28
CA LEU A 142 -9.85 4.24 -17.29
C LEU A 142 -8.92 3.12 -17.75
N ASN A 143 -9.03 2.71 -19.03
CA ASN A 143 -8.14 1.71 -19.60
C ASN A 143 -6.68 2.17 -19.61
N TYR A 144 -6.44 3.45 -19.90
CA TYR A 144 -5.10 4.03 -19.87
C TYR A 144 -4.51 4.06 -18.45
N LEU A 145 -5.25 4.64 -17.49
CA LEU A 145 -4.81 4.78 -16.09
C LEU A 145 -4.58 3.42 -15.42
N SER A 146 -5.41 2.42 -15.71
CA SER A 146 -5.29 1.09 -15.11
C SER A 146 -4.15 0.23 -15.65
N ARG A 147 -3.63 0.52 -16.86
CA ARG A 147 -2.66 -0.35 -17.54
C ARG A 147 -1.29 0.27 -17.76
N HIS A 148 -1.23 1.59 -17.84
CA HIS A 148 -0.02 2.27 -18.32
C HIS A 148 0.51 3.28 -17.32
N VAL A 149 -0.30 3.79 -16.39
CA VAL A 149 0.14 4.85 -15.50
C VAL A 149 0.62 4.29 -14.17
N ALA A 150 1.83 4.68 -13.77
CA ALA A 150 2.31 4.49 -12.40
C ALA A 150 1.64 5.52 -11.48
N LEU A 151 0.64 5.08 -10.71
CA LEU A 151 -0.23 5.96 -9.92
C LEU A 151 0.54 6.71 -8.81
N GLU A 152 1.64 6.15 -8.34
CA GLU A 152 2.52 6.74 -7.33
C GLU A 152 3.13 8.07 -7.80
N GLY A 153 3.37 8.23 -9.11
CA GLY A 153 3.92 9.44 -9.71
C GLY A 153 2.89 10.43 -10.24
N LEU A 154 1.59 10.12 -10.15
CA LEU A 154 0.53 10.80 -10.90
C LEU A 154 0.42 12.30 -10.58
N ASN A 155 0.33 12.67 -9.30
CA ASN A 155 0.16 14.07 -8.89
C ASN A 155 1.29 14.98 -9.41
N ARG A 156 2.54 14.52 -9.24
CA ARG A 156 3.73 15.27 -9.66
C ARG A 156 3.85 15.32 -11.17
N ALA A 157 3.45 14.25 -11.86
CA ALA A 157 3.38 14.22 -13.31
C ALA A 157 2.35 15.21 -13.86
N ILE A 158 1.14 15.28 -13.26
CA ILE A 158 0.13 16.31 -13.59
C ILE A 158 0.74 17.70 -13.43
N THR A 159 1.44 17.94 -12.33
CA THR A 159 2.06 19.25 -12.04
C THR A 159 3.08 19.63 -13.12
N LEU A 160 4.02 18.74 -13.44
CA LEU A 160 5.03 19.01 -14.47
C LEU A 160 4.41 19.17 -15.86
N PHE A 161 3.41 18.35 -16.17
CA PHE A 161 2.75 18.38 -17.47
C PHE A 161 1.87 19.63 -17.66
N ASP A 162 1.22 20.11 -16.59
CA ASP A 162 0.45 21.37 -16.59
C ASP A 162 1.32 22.61 -16.85
N LEU A 163 2.61 22.56 -16.49
CA LEU A 163 3.57 23.64 -16.78
C LEU A 163 4.10 23.61 -18.22
N SER A 164 4.01 22.45 -18.87
CA SER A 164 4.55 22.24 -20.22
C SER A 164 3.61 22.69 -21.34
N SER A 165 4.09 22.67 -22.58
CA SER A 165 3.29 22.88 -23.79
C SER A 165 2.53 21.62 -24.25
N PHE A 166 2.78 20.47 -23.62
CA PHE A 166 2.06 19.24 -23.92
C PHE A 166 0.60 19.33 -23.48
N SER A 167 -0.25 18.53 -24.13
CA SER A 167 -1.70 18.56 -23.89
C SER A 167 -2.26 17.19 -23.52
N TYR A 168 -3.34 17.15 -22.74
CA TYR A 168 -4.02 15.92 -22.32
C TYR A 168 -4.85 15.26 -23.43
N ARG A 169 -4.28 15.17 -24.64
CA ARG A 169 -4.81 14.43 -25.79
C ARG A 169 -4.15 13.06 -25.86
N LYS A 170 -4.85 12.08 -26.47
CA LYS A 170 -4.36 10.69 -26.62
C LYS A 170 -2.95 10.62 -27.23
N GLU A 171 -2.60 11.56 -28.12
CA GLU A 171 -1.28 11.66 -28.76
C GLU A 171 -0.10 11.88 -27.79
N HIS A 172 -0.34 12.47 -26.61
CA HIS A 172 0.70 12.70 -25.60
C HIS A 172 0.62 11.74 -24.40
N PHE A 173 -0.24 10.72 -24.45
CA PHE A 173 -0.37 9.79 -23.33
C PHE A 173 0.92 8.98 -23.13
N SER A 174 1.60 8.57 -24.19
CA SER A 174 2.91 7.92 -24.06
C SER A 174 3.95 8.81 -23.37
N VAL A 175 3.91 10.12 -23.63
CA VAL A 175 4.78 11.09 -22.95
C VAL A 175 4.44 11.17 -21.46
N PHE A 176 3.15 11.30 -21.14
CA PHE A 176 2.69 11.36 -19.76
C PHE A 176 3.06 10.08 -18.98
N CYS A 177 2.95 8.91 -19.62
CA CYS A 177 3.33 7.61 -19.08
C CYS A 177 4.80 7.61 -18.61
N VAL A 178 5.73 8.04 -19.47
CA VAL A 178 7.16 8.13 -19.13
C VAL A 178 7.39 9.01 -17.91
N ILE A 179 6.70 10.15 -17.84
CA ILE A 179 6.83 11.08 -16.70
C ILE A 179 6.31 10.42 -15.41
N THR A 180 5.18 9.72 -15.47
CA THR A 180 4.63 9.03 -14.30
C THR A 180 5.51 7.90 -13.81
N GLU A 181 6.15 7.14 -14.71
CA GLU A 181 7.10 6.09 -14.37
C GLU A 181 8.32 6.65 -13.63
N ILE A 182 8.90 7.74 -14.13
CA ILE A 182 10.05 8.40 -13.50
C ILE A 182 9.65 8.95 -12.13
N LEU A 183 8.51 9.65 -12.05
CA LEU A 183 8.01 10.21 -10.80
C LEU A 183 7.40 9.18 -9.85
N ALA A 184 7.30 7.91 -10.24
CA ALA A 184 7.01 6.83 -9.30
C ALA A 184 8.27 6.44 -8.49
N ASN A 185 9.46 6.80 -8.96
CA ASN A 185 10.70 6.62 -8.20
C ASN A 185 10.75 7.59 -7.00
N PRO A 186 10.99 7.10 -5.78
CA PRO A 186 10.93 7.94 -4.57
C PRO A 186 12.00 9.05 -4.55
N LEU A 187 13.19 8.81 -5.12
CA LEU A 187 14.22 9.85 -5.23
C LEU A 187 13.75 10.99 -6.16
N CYS A 188 13.15 10.63 -7.31
CA CYS A 188 12.61 11.62 -8.25
C CYS A 188 11.47 12.43 -7.62
N GLN A 189 10.61 11.80 -6.80
CA GLN A 189 9.58 12.53 -6.05
C GLN A 189 10.20 13.55 -5.09
N THR A 190 11.18 13.10 -4.30
CA THR A 190 11.82 13.94 -3.28
C THR A 190 12.56 15.12 -3.90
N ILE A 191 13.33 14.91 -4.97
CA ILE A 191 14.05 16.01 -5.63
C ILE A 191 13.11 16.95 -6.39
N PHE A 192 12.01 16.42 -6.95
CA PHE A 192 10.98 17.26 -7.57
C PHE A 192 10.37 18.20 -6.54
N ASP A 193 9.97 17.68 -5.37
CA ASP A 193 9.37 18.48 -4.30
C ASP A 193 10.37 19.43 -3.64
N ALA A 194 11.66 19.10 -3.64
CA ALA A 194 12.71 19.94 -3.08
C ALA A 194 12.79 21.34 -3.71
N ARG A 195 12.30 21.51 -4.95
CA ARG A 195 12.21 22.81 -5.61
C ARG A 195 11.31 23.81 -4.87
N TRP A 196 10.36 23.31 -4.09
CA TRP A 196 9.42 24.12 -3.30
C TRP A 196 9.92 24.40 -1.88
N ARG A 197 11.16 24.05 -1.53
CA ARG A 197 11.71 24.35 -0.20
C ARG A 197 11.74 25.86 0.05
N SER A 198 11.47 26.25 1.29
CA SER A 198 11.60 27.62 1.75
C SER A 198 12.31 27.66 3.08
N PHE A 199 13.14 28.69 3.26
CA PHE A 199 13.94 28.90 4.46
C PHE A 199 13.37 29.98 5.38
N SER A 200 12.18 30.49 5.08
CA SER A 200 11.50 31.47 5.95
C SER A 200 9.99 31.34 5.81
N ASP A 201 9.32 31.40 6.96
CA ASP A 201 7.84 31.34 7.07
C ASP A 201 7.14 32.49 6.34
N TYR A 202 7.88 33.55 5.99
CA TYR A 202 7.39 34.72 5.26
C TYR A 202 7.75 34.70 3.77
N THR A 203 8.46 33.67 3.29
CA THR A 203 8.84 33.59 1.88
C THR A 203 7.64 33.12 1.06
N ILE A 204 7.22 33.93 0.10
CA ILE A 204 6.22 33.52 -0.89
C ILE A 204 6.94 32.62 -1.89
N ILE A 205 6.61 31.33 -1.88
CA ILE A 205 7.19 30.36 -2.80
C ILE A 205 6.42 30.42 -4.11
N SER A 206 7.09 30.77 -5.20
CA SER A 206 6.55 30.72 -6.56
C SER A 206 7.14 29.54 -7.31
N GLU A 207 6.42 28.98 -8.29
CA GLU A 207 6.92 27.87 -9.11
C GLU A 207 8.22 28.29 -9.79
N PRO A 208 9.35 27.63 -9.48
CA PRO A 208 10.64 28.00 -10.05
C PRO A 208 10.79 27.57 -11.51
N LEU A 209 10.00 26.59 -11.99
CA LEU A 209 10.07 26.16 -13.39
C LEU A 209 9.28 27.07 -14.32
N SER A 210 9.92 27.45 -15.43
CA SER A 210 9.22 28.02 -16.57
C SER A 210 8.63 26.93 -17.46
N ALA A 211 7.70 27.29 -18.35
CA ALA A 211 7.15 26.37 -19.34
C ALA A 211 8.21 25.81 -20.30
N THR A 212 9.24 26.60 -20.60
CA THR A 212 10.38 26.16 -21.43
C THR A 212 11.19 25.09 -20.72
N ASP A 213 11.44 25.25 -19.42
CA ASP A 213 12.19 24.28 -18.60
C ASP A 213 11.42 22.96 -18.49
N ALA A 214 10.09 23.05 -18.28
CA ALA A 214 9.21 21.87 -18.24
C ALA A 214 9.21 21.11 -19.59
N ASP A 215 9.14 21.83 -20.70
CA ASP A 215 9.25 21.25 -22.05
C ASP A 215 10.60 20.58 -22.29
N GLU A 216 11.69 21.22 -21.86
CA GLU A 216 13.04 20.73 -22.03
C GLU A 216 13.24 19.41 -21.29
N ILE A 217 12.92 19.37 -19.98
CA ILE A 217 13.11 18.15 -19.20
C ILE A 217 12.24 17.02 -19.75
N ILE A 218 10.97 17.27 -20.10
CA ILE A 218 10.10 16.24 -20.66
C ILE A 218 10.69 15.66 -21.95
N ARG A 219 11.20 16.50 -22.87
CA ARG A 219 11.84 16.03 -24.11
C ARG A 219 13.08 15.17 -23.84
N GLN A 220 13.94 15.62 -22.93
CA GLN A 220 15.13 14.86 -22.54
C GLN A 220 14.76 13.45 -22.01
N LEU A 221 13.70 13.33 -21.22
CA LEU A 221 13.27 12.03 -20.67
C LEU A 221 12.68 11.08 -21.72
N ILE A 222 11.97 11.61 -22.73
CA ILE A 222 11.39 10.80 -23.80
C ILE A 222 12.49 10.22 -24.70
N ASP A 223 13.55 10.99 -24.96
CA ASP A 223 14.64 10.60 -25.86
C ASP A 223 15.55 9.51 -25.27
N VAL A 224 15.53 9.35 -23.94
CA VAL A 224 16.28 8.31 -23.23
C VAL A 224 15.46 7.03 -23.13
N VAL A 225 16.08 5.88 -23.40
CA VAL A 225 15.41 4.55 -23.34
C VAL A 225 15.58 3.89 -21.97
N ASP A 226 16.74 4.06 -21.34
CA ASP A 226 17.10 3.40 -20.08
C ASP A 226 16.52 4.13 -18.85
N GLU A 227 15.91 3.37 -17.94
CA GLU A 227 15.23 3.91 -16.75
C GLU A 227 16.20 4.61 -15.79
N GLU A 228 17.36 3.99 -15.53
CA GLU A 228 18.37 4.57 -14.64
C GLU A 228 18.90 5.90 -15.20
N THR A 229 19.14 5.95 -16.50
CA THR A 229 19.57 7.18 -17.18
C THR A 229 18.50 8.27 -17.15
N ARG A 230 17.21 7.90 -17.24
CA ARG A 230 16.10 8.86 -17.05
C ARG A 230 16.07 9.41 -15.63
N ILE A 231 16.21 8.54 -14.62
CA ILE A 231 16.23 8.93 -13.21
C ILE A 231 17.40 9.88 -12.93
N ARG A 232 18.59 9.55 -13.43
CA ARG A 232 19.78 10.41 -13.35
C ARG A 232 19.53 11.77 -13.97
N THR A 233 19.06 11.80 -15.22
CA THR A 233 18.77 13.04 -15.97
C THR A 233 17.76 13.90 -15.22
N PHE A 234 16.69 13.28 -14.71
CA PHE A 234 15.67 13.95 -13.93
C PHE A 234 16.25 14.55 -12.64
N PHE A 235 17.02 13.76 -11.90
CA PHE A 235 17.61 14.16 -10.64
C PHE A 235 18.54 15.36 -10.83
N ASP A 236 19.50 15.26 -11.76
CA ASP A 236 20.49 16.30 -12.00
C ASP A 236 19.84 17.61 -12.49
N PHE A 237 18.76 17.51 -13.28
CA PHE A 237 17.97 18.67 -13.70
C PHE A 237 17.36 19.39 -12.48
N PHE A 238 16.59 18.68 -11.65
CA PHE A 238 15.90 19.30 -10.50
C PHE A 238 16.85 19.68 -9.36
N ALA A 239 18.00 19.03 -9.25
CA ALA A 239 19.06 19.43 -8.33
C ALA A 239 19.49 20.89 -8.50
N SER A 240 19.45 21.41 -9.74
CA SER A 240 19.79 22.81 -10.06
C SER A 240 18.74 23.84 -9.66
N PHE A 241 17.48 23.41 -9.45
CA PHE A 241 16.36 24.27 -9.04
C PHE A 241 16.20 24.33 -7.51
N ARG A 242 17.05 23.61 -6.75
CA ARG A 242 17.02 23.66 -5.30
C ARG A 242 17.34 25.09 -4.81
N PRO A 243 16.49 25.66 -3.93
CA PRO A 243 16.73 27.00 -3.43
C PRO A 243 17.95 27.00 -2.50
N PHE A 244 18.73 28.08 -2.55
CA PHE A 244 19.90 28.24 -1.71
C PHE A 244 19.51 28.75 -0.31
N PRO A 245 19.97 28.12 0.78
CA PRO A 245 19.69 28.61 2.12
C PRO A 245 20.37 29.98 2.35
N PRO A 246 19.70 30.93 3.02
CA PRO A 246 20.27 32.24 3.31
C PRO A 246 21.29 32.22 4.46
N SER A 247 21.48 31.08 5.14
CA SER A 247 22.31 30.95 6.33
C SER A 247 22.77 29.51 6.56
N GLN A 248 23.94 29.36 7.18
CA GLN A 248 24.52 28.07 7.58
C GLN A 248 23.66 27.28 8.55
N LYS A 249 22.71 27.90 9.26
CA LYS A 249 21.81 27.17 10.17
C LYS A 249 20.91 26.13 9.48
N TYR A 250 20.76 26.25 8.15
CA TYR A 250 20.02 25.29 7.32
C TYR A 250 20.94 24.28 6.61
N MET A 251 22.26 24.40 6.78
CA MET A 251 23.22 23.44 6.26
C MET A 251 23.36 22.34 7.31
N VAL A 252 22.73 21.20 7.04
CA VAL A 252 22.74 20.03 7.91
C VAL A 252 23.66 18.99 7.29
N ASP A 253 24.69 18.56 8.03
CA ASP A 253 25.50 17.41 7.62
C ASP A 253 24.68 16.14 7.78
N VAL A 254 24.22 15.58 6.66
CA VAL A 254 23.45 14.33 6.67
C VAL A 254 24.39 13.13 6.80
N ASN A 255 24.20 12.34 7.85
CA ASN A 255 24.97 11.12 8.05
C ASN A 255 24.44 9.96 7.19
N ILE A 256 25.06 9.75 6.03
CA ILE A 256 24.71 8.68 5.08
C ILE A 256 24.82 7.29 5.73
N SER A 257 25.78 7.08 6.64
CA SER A 257 25.93 5.79 7.34
C SER A 257 24.70 5.42 8.16
N ASP A 258 24.07 6.41 8.79
CA ASP A 258 22.85 6.18 9.57
C ASP A 258 21.67 5.85 8.64
N LYS A 259 21.57 6.54 7.48
CA LYS A 259 20.55 6.26 6.46
C LYS A 259 20.69 4.86 5.86
N VAL A 260 21.91 4.47 5.52
CA VAL A 260 22.23 3.11 5.04
C VAL A 260 21.84 2.06 6.09
N THR A 261 22.19 2.29 7.36
CA THR A 261 21.87 1.36 8.45
C THR A 261 20.36 1.23 8.66
N ALA A 262 19.62 2.33 8.58
CA ALA A 262 18.16 2.34 8.71
C ALA A 262 17.48 1.57 7.56
N ALA A 263 17.83 1.87 6.31
CA ALA A 263 17.28 1.18 5.14
C ALA A 263 17.63 -0.32 5.15
N LEU A 264 18.87 -0.68 5.50
CA LEU A 264 19.27 -2.09 5.66
C LEU A 264 18.48 -2.79 6.77
N THR A 265 18.18 -2.09 7.86
CA THR A 265 17.37 -2.64 8.95
C THR A 265 15.95 -2.94 8.46
N ASN A 266 15.35 -2.06 7.67
CA ASN A 266 14.04 -2.29 7.07
C ASN A 266 14.06 -3.44 6.05
N TYR A 267 15.06 -3.46 5.18
CA TYR A 267 15.29 -4.55 4.23
C TYR A 267 15.41 -5.90 4.95
N CYS A 268 16.21 -5.97 6.02
CA CYS A 268 16.37 -7.19 6.81
C CYS A 268 15.06 -7.62 7.48
N LYS A 269 14.28 -6.67 8.02
CA LYS A 269 12.94 -6.97 8.59
C LYS A 269 12.01 -7.55 7.51
N SER A 270 12.04 -7.03 6.29
CA SER A 270 11.22 -7.50 5.18
C SER A 270 11.57 -8.93 4.77
N ILE A 271 12.86 -9.24 4.56
CA ILE A 271 13.28 -10.60 4.19
C ILE A 271 13.07 -11.61 5.32
N ILE A 272 13.13 -11.18 6.60
CA ILE A 272 12.78 -12.03 7.74
C ILE A 272 11.29 -12.35 7.76
N ALA A 273 10.43 -11.36 7.48
CA ALA A 273 8.98 -11.55 7.44
C ALA A 273 8.55 -12.49 6.29
N ALA A 274 9.36 -12.58 5.22
CA ALA A 274 9.11 -13.44 4.07
C ALA A 274 9.61 -14.89 4.23
N ILE A 275 10.24 -15.26 5.35
CA ILE A 275 10.74 -16.62 5.59
C ILE A 275 9.57 -17.61 5.60
N ALA A 276 9.55 -18.56 4.68
CA ALA A 276 8.52 -19.59 4.61
C ALA A 276 9.01 -20.96 5.12
N ASN A 277 10.32 -21.21 5.08
CA ASN A 277 10.91 -22.50 5.43
C ASN A 277 12.29 -22.37 6.13
N ASP A 278 12.84 -23.49 6.59
CA ASP A 278 14.14 -23.52 7.30
C ASP A 278 15.34 -23.17 6.39
N GLU A 279 15.26 -23.40 5.08
CA GLU A 279 16.30 -23.05 4.11
C GLU A 279 16.36 -21.52 3.92
N ASP A 280 15.21 -20.86 3.75
CA ASP A 280 15.11 -19.40 3.71
C ASP A 280 15.67 -18.78 5.00
N SER A 281 15.39 -19.41 6.16
CA SER A 281 15.89 -18.94 7.45
C SER A 281 17.42 -19.00 7.52
N LEU A 282 18.04 -20.05 6.98
CA LEU A 282 19.49 -20.17 6.90
C LEU A 282 20.07 -19.10 5.96
N GLN A 283 19.49 -18.93 4.77
CA GLN A 283 19.93 -17.95 3.78
C GLN A 283 19.84 -16.51 4.32
N VAL A 284 18.74 -16.16 4.99
CA VAL A 284 18.57 -14.83 5.62
C VAL A 284 19.59 -14.61 6.74
N ARG A 285 19.88 -15.62 7.57
CA ARG A 285 20.93 -15.54 8.59
C ARG A 285 22.31 -15.31 7.99
N GLU A 286 22.65 -16.03 6.93
CA GLU A 286 23.92 -15.88 6.23
C GLU A 286 24.04 -14.49 5.57
N ALA A 287 22.95 -13.99 4.99
CA ALA A 287 22.89 -12.65 4.41
C ALA A 287 23.12 -11.56 5.46
N ILE A 288 22.43 -11.61 6.61
CA ILE A 288 22.61 -10.67 7.72
C ILE A 288 24.03 -10.74 8.28
N ALA A 289 24.56 -11.94 8.50
CA ALA A 289 25.93 -12.13 8.98
C ALA A 289 26.97 -11.57 7.99
N THR A 290 26.71 -11.71 6.69
CA THR A 290 27.55 -11.15 5.62
C THR A 290 27.51 -9.64 5.63
N LEU A 291 26.33 -9.02 5.68
CA LEU A 291 26.16 -7.57 5.76
C LEU A 291 26.96 -6.96 6.92
N ARG A 292 26.90 -7.59 8.10
CA ARG A 292 27.64 -7.13 9.29
C ARG A 292 29.16 -7.23 9.16
N LYS A 293 29.67 -8.23 8.45
CA LYS A 293 31.12 -8.54 8.39
C LYS A 293 31.82 -7.97 7.16
N LYS A 294 31.13 -7.94 6.02
CA LYS A 294 31.70 -7.65 4.70
C LYS A 294 30.99 -6.51 3.97
N GLY A 295 29.84 -6.06 4.46
CA GLY A 295 29.01 -5.08 3.76
C GLY A 295 28.04 -5.72 2.76
N GLY A 296 27.36 -4.86 2.00
CA GLY A 296 26.37 -5.23 0.99
C GLY A 296 26.97 -5.67 -0.34
N ASN A 297 26.10 -5.75 -1.34
CA ASN A 297 26.45 -6.06 -2.72
C ASN A 297 25.51 -5.30 -3.67
N LYS A 298 25.72 -5.46 -4.99
CA LYS A 298 24.92 -4.78 -6.01
C LYS A 298 23.42 -5.07 -5.91
N ILE A 299 23.05 -6.31 -5.61
CA ILE A 299 21.64 -6.71 -5.50
C ILE A 299 20.96 -5.96 -4.35
N ILE A 300 21.63 -5.85 -3.20
CA ILE A 300 21.10 -5.12 -2.05
C ILE A 300 21.08 -3.62 -2.34
N PHE A 301 22.13 -3.08 -2.94
CA PHE A 301 22.20 -1.68 -3.35
C PHE A 301 21.02 -1.30 -4.26
N ASP A 302 20.79 -2.04 -5.34
CA ASP A 302 19.70 -1.76 -6.28
C ASP A 302 18.32 -1.84 -5.61
N LYS A 303 18.19 -2.57 -4.48
CA LYS A 303 16.94 -2.65 -3.70
C LYS A 303 16.69 -1.47 -2.78
N ILE A 304 17.74 -0.81 -2.28
CA ILE A 304 17.61 0.20 -1.21
C ILE A 304 18.14 1.59 -1.60
N LYS A 305 18.88 1.72 -2.72
CA LYS A 305 19.56 2.97 -3.09
C LYS A 305 18.62 4.17 -3.17
N TYR A 306 17.41 3.99 -3.70
CA TYR A 306 16.44 5.06 -3.85
C TYR A 306 15.73 5.43 -2.54
N GLU A 307 15.57 4.49 -1.60
CA GLU A 307 15.10 4.78 -0.24
C GLU A 307 16.15 5.65 0.48
N ILE A 308 17.42 5.22 0.46
CA ILE A 308 18.52 5.94 1.10
C ILE A 308 18.72 7.31 0.47
N ALA A 309 18.77 7.39 -0.86
CA ALA A 309 18.97 8.65 -1.58
C ALA A 309 17.82 9.63 -1.31
N SER A 310 16.58 9.15 -1.28
CA SER A 310 15.41 9.95 -0.92
C SER A 310 15.50 10.46 0.52
N ASP A 311 15.88 9.62 1.48
CA ASP A 311 16.04 10.02 2.88
C ASP A 311 17.14 11.06 3.04
N VAL A 312 18.28 10.87 2.37
CA VAL A 312 19.38 11.85 2.36
C VAL A 312 18.89 13.17 1.81
N GLU A 313 18.28 13.16 0.63
CA GLU A 313 17.80 14.37 -0.02
C GLU A 313 16.71 15.08 0.77
N SER A 314 15.85 14.35 1.50
CA SER A 314 14.80 14.94 2.32
C SER A 314 15.33 15.78 3.49
N GLU A 315 16.47 15.39 4.06
CA GLU A 315 17.13 16.10 5.15
C GLU A 315 18.19 17.09 4.66
N ASP A 316 18.79 16.79 3.51
CA ASP A 316 19.79 17.64 2.91
C ASP A 316 19.12 18.84 2.24
N LEU A 317 18.90 19.87 3.04
CA LEU A 317 18.36 21.14 2.60
C LEU A 317 19.33 21.92 1.69
N TYR A 318 20.58 21.48 1.56
CA TYR A 318 21.60 22.14 0.76
C TYR A 318 22.68 21.17 0.25
N SER A 319 22.52 20.73 -0.99
CA SER A 319 23.50 19.91 -1.68
C SER A 319 23.68 20.36 -3.12
N MET A 320 24.90 20.19 -3.63
CA MET A 320 25.24 20.29 -5.06
C MET A 320 25.59 18.93 -5.65
N ARG A 321 25.38 17.85 -4.88
CA ARG A 321 25.69 16.49 -5.32
C ARG A 321 24.88 16.16 -6.56
N THR A 322 25.57 15.60 -7.54
CA THR A 322 24.95 14.96 -8.70
C THR A 322 24.43 13.59 -8.30
N TYR A 323 23.64 13.01 -9.18
CA TYR A 323 23.17 11.63 -9.03
C TYR A 323 24.32 10.65 -8.80
N ASP A 324 25.38 10.75 -9.60
CA ASP A 324 26.52 9.84 -9.53
C ASP A 324 27.27 9.99 -8.20
N ASP A 325 27.47 11.23 -7.72
CA ASP A 325 28.11 11.47 -6.42
C ASP A 325 27.32 10.80 -5.28
N LEU A 326 25.99 10.98 -5.28
CA LEU A 326 25.13 10.40 -4.25
C LEU A 326 25.11 8.87 -4.30
N MET A 327 25.01 8.28 -5.49
CA MET A 327 25.01 6.83 -5.65
C MET A 327 26.35 6.21 -5.25
N ASP A 328 27.47 6.86 -5.59
CA ASP A 328 28.81 6.42 -5.21
C ASP A 328 29.01 6.49 -3.69
N GLU A 329 28.56 7.56 -3.03
CA GLU A 329 28.64 7.69 -1.58
C GLU A 329 27.83 6.60 -0.85
N ILE A 330 26.61 6.31 -1.32
CA ILE A 330 25.77 5.23 -0.78
C ILE A 330 26.45 3.88 -1.03
N TRP A 331 26.97 3.65 -2.23
CA TRP A 331 27.63 2.40 -2.61
C TRP A 331 28.88 2.13 -1.76
N VAL A 332 29.74 3.13 -1.59
CA VAL A 332 30.94 3.03 -0.75
C VAL A 332 30.57 2.72 0.69
N THR A 333 29.56 3.39 1.23
CA THR A 333 29.11 3.19 2.62
C THR A 333 28.49 1.81 2.82
N LEU A 334 27.67 1.35 1.89
CA LEU A 334 27.04 0.03 1.92
C LEU A 334 28.06 -1.11 1.89
N ASN A 335 29.15 -0.96 1.12
CA ASN A 335 30.19 -1.97 1.00
C ASN A 335 31.13 -2.05 2.23
N GLN A 336 30.94 -1.19 3.23
CA GLN A 336 31.64 -1.31 4.51
C GLN A 336 30.91 -2.28 5.46
N PRO A 337 31.61 -2.90 6.42
CA PRO A 337 30.98 -3.76 7.43
C PRO A 337 29.94 -3.01 8.27
N GLN A 338 28.70 -3.51 8.28
CA GLN A 338 27.57 -2.86 8.96
C GLN A 338 27.50 -3.29 10.43
N LEU A 339 28.47 -2.83 11.22
CA LEU A 339 28.65 -3.28 12.63
C LEU A 339 27.45 -2.95 13.52
N HIS A 340 26.76 -1.85 13.24
CA HIS A 340 25.63 -1.33 14.00
C HIS A 340 24.27 -1.91 13.58
N LEU A 341 24.22 -2.72 12.52
CA LEU A 341 23.00 -3.40 12.11
C LEU A 341 22.49 -4.29 13.27
N GLU A 342 21.18 -4.41 13.46
CA GLU A 342 20.60 -5.31 14.47
C GLU A 342 21.05 -6.78 14.20
N THR A 343 21.15 -7.63 15.23
CA THR A 343 21.47 -9.07 15.01
C THR A 343 20.25 -9.86 14.57
N PHE A 344 19.04 -9.35 14.87
CA PHE A 344 17.75 -9.99 14.58
C PHE A 344 17.56 -11.39 15.18
N ASP A 345 18.45 -11.84 16.09
CA ASP A 345 18.46 -13.21 16.64
C ASP A 345 17.08 -13.58 17.22
N ASP A 346 16.48 -12.69 18.01
CA ASP A 346 15.17 -12.92 18.62
C ASP A 346 14.04 -13.07 17.58
N LYS A 347 14.07 -12.34 16.46
CA LYS A 347 13.06 -12.42 15.40
C LYS A 347 13.25 -13.68 14.55
N LEU A 348 14.51 -14.04 14.29
CA LEU A 348 14.90 -15.28 13.60
C LEU A 348 14.65 -16.55 14.43
N HIS A 349 14.56 -16.43 15.77
CA HIS A 349 14.20 -17.52 16.67
C HIS A 349 12.68 -17.56 16.97
N LYS A 350 11.99 -16.42 17.01
CA LYS A 350 10.53 -16.35 17.19
C LYS A 350 9.72 -16.79 15.96
N GLY A 351 10.31 -16.77 14.76
CA GLY A 351 9.75 -17.43 13.58
C GLY A 351 9.51 -18.95 13.75
N ARG A 352 10.11 -19.58 14.78
CA ARG A 352 9.85 -20.99 15.15
C ARG A 352 8.66 -21.20 16.09
N ARG A 353 7.96 -20.16 16.55
CA ARG A 353 6.90 -20.30 17.58
C ARG A 353 5.65 -19.45 17.37
N TYR A 354 5.31 -19.14 16.13
CA TYR A 354 3.90 -18.91 15.80
C TYR A 354 3.49 -19.97 14.78
N PRO A 355 2.86 -21.07 15.21
CA PRO A 355 1.86 -21.67 14.34
C PRO A 355 0.86 -20.53 14.13
N SER A 356 0.77 -20.02 12.90
CA SER A 356 -0.38 -19.18 12.57
C SER A 356 -1.62 -19.98 12.97
N PHE A 357 -2.65 -19.32 13.50
CA PHE A 357 -3.92 -19.97 13.84
C PHE A 357 -4.44 -20.84 12.67
N PHE A 358 -4.12 -20.42 11.42
CA PHE A 358 -4.38 -21.14 10.19
C PHE A 358 -3.64 -22.47 10.05
N THR A 359 -2.38 -22.58 10.49
CA THR A 359 -1.59 -23.83 10.35
C THR A 359 -2.10 -24.92 11.28
N GLU A 360 -2.57 -24.58 12.49
CA GLU A 360 -3.16 -25.53 13.44
C GLU A 360 -4.55 -25.99 12.98
N ALA A 361 -5.38 -25.06 12.48
CA ALA A 361 -6.73 -25.35 11.96
C ALA A 361 -6.69 -26.17 10.66
N LEU A 362 -5.76 -25.87 9.74
CA LEU A 362 -5.53 -26.66 8.53
C LEU A 362 -4.98 -28.05 8.86
N ARG A 363 -4.08 -28.18 9.85
CA ARG A 363 -3.64 -29.50 10.33
C ARG A 363 -4.79 -30.32 10.91
N GLN A 364 -5.64 -29.71 11.74
CA GLN A 364 -6.81 -30.39 12.31
C GLN A 364 -7.87 -30.76 11.24
N GLN A 365 -7.98 -29.99 10.15
CA GLN A 365 -8.82 -30.36 9.00
C GLN A 365 -8.20 -31.47 8.15
N SER A 366 -6.89 -31.46 7.89
CA SER A 366 -6.21 -32.56 7.17
C SER A 366 -6.24 -33.87 7.97
N PHE A 367 -6.11 -33.83 9.30
CA PHE A 367 -6.28 -35.01 10.16
C PHE A 367 -7.74 -35.48 10.26
N ARG A 368 -8.72 -34.59 10.05
CA ARG A 368 -10.14 -34.94 9.99
C ARG A 368 -10.60 -35.44 8.62
N MET A 369 -9.90 -35.13 7.53
CA MET A 369 -10.24 -35.65 6.20
C MET A 369 -9.65 -37.04 5.93
N ASP A 370 -8.52 -37.39 6.54
CA ASP A 370 -7.99 -38.77 6.46
C ASP A 370 -8.76 -39.78 7.32
N THR A 371 -9.61 -39.33 8.25
CA THR A 371 -10.47 -40.19 9.07
C THR A 371 -11.86 -40.42 8.49
N VAL A 372 -12.25 -39.76 7.40
CA VAL A 372 -13.58 -39.94 6.79
C VAL A 372 -13.57 -40.99 5.67
N SER A 373 -12.39 -41.42 5.18
CA SER A 373 -12.32 -42.48 4.15
C SER A 373 -12.25 -43.91 4.69
N GLN A 374 -12.20 -44.12 6.01
CA GLN A 374 -12.18 -45.46 6.62
C GLN A 374 -13.53 -45.91 7.19
N ASP A 375 -14.38 -44.98 7.64
CA ASP A 375 -15.70 -45.32 8.20
C ASP A 375 -16.79 -45.58 7.14
N MET A 376 -16.54 -45.30 5.85
CA MET A 376 -17.46 -45.66 4.76
C MET A 376 -17.19 -47.05 4.16
N MET A 377 -16.09 -47.73 4.50
CA MET A 377 -15.91 -49.15 4.13
C MET A 377 -16.48 -50.14 5.16
N ASP A 378 -16.77 -49.69 6.39
CA ASP A 378 -17.25 -50.56 7.47
C ASP A 378 -18.79 -50.61 7.62
N ILE A 379 -19.53 -49.79 6.88
CA ILE A 379 -21.00 -49.82 6.89
C ILE A 379 -21.57 -50.79 5.84
N GLU A 380 -20.87 -51.05 4.73
CA GLU A 380 -21.33 -52.02 3.71
C GLU A 380 -21.00 -53.50 4.02
N GLN A 381 -20.21 -53.79 5.06
CA GLN A 381 -19.95 -55.17 5.51
C GLN A 381 -20.81 -55.65 6.68
N LYS A 382 -21.56 -54.76 7.36
CA LYS A 382 -22.41 -55.14 8.50
C LYS A 382 -23.83 -55.54 8.13
N ASP A 383 -24.29 -55.22 6.91
CA ASP A 383 -25.62 -55.62 6.40
C ASP A 383 -25.64 -56.97 5.67
N LYS A 384 -24.55 -57.77 5.74
CA LYS A 384 -24.48 -59.12 5.16
C LYS A 384 -24.23 -60.26 6.14
N THR A 385 -24.19 -60.01 7.45
CA THR A 385 -23.87 -61.05 8.44
C THR A 385 -24.97 -61.41 9.45
N ASP A 386 -26.14 -60.75 9.43
CA ASP A 386 -27.26 -61.07 10.35
C ASP A 386 -28.52 -61.55 9.63
N ASN A 387 -28.38 -62.54 8.75
CA ASN A 387 -29.49 -63.41 8.34
C ASN A 387 -28.97 -64.80 7.94
N VAL A 388 -28.56 -65.58 8.95
CA VAL A 388 -28.45 -67.03 8.86
C VAL A 388 -29.58 -67.64 9.71
N PRO A 389 -30.60 -68.25 9.11
CA PRO A 389 -31.55 -69.07 9.86
C PRO A 389 -30.95 -70.45 10.13
N MET A 390 -31.16 -70.93 11.36
CA MET A 390 -31.14 -72.36 11.69
C MET A 390 -32.57 -72.91 11.62
#